data_AF-A0A4J1V6W9-F1
#
_entry.id   AF-A0A4J1V6W9-F1
#
_cell.length_a   1.000
_cell.length_b   1.000
_cell.length_c   1.000
_cell.angle_alpha   90.00
_cell.angle_beta   90.00
_cell.angle_gamma   90.00
#
_symmetry.space_group_name_H-M   'P 1'
#
loop_
_entity.id
_entity.type
_entity.pdbx_description
1 polymer ?
#
loop_
_entity_poly.entity_id
_entity_poly.type
_entity_poly.pdbx_seq_one_letter_code
_entity_poly.pdbx_strand_id
1 'polypeptide(L)'
;MSLGVKQRLSLLIEHSKTWEKGDEPYYPVNNDRNNHLYKSYKKLADEQGNVIFGGRLGHYRYYDMHQVIGVALQCVRNELDSYSMKIKEQTRKLAAGCSKHCFEVADGS
;
A
#
# COMPACT_ATOMS: atom_id res chain seq x y z
N MET A 1 7.83 -42.21 37.24
CA MET A 1 7.77 -42.44 35.78
C MET A 1 8.10 -41.15 35.07
N SER A 2 9.28 -41.06 34.43
CA SER A 2 9.69 -39.89 33.64
C SER A 2 9.29 -40.12 32.19
N LEU A 3 8.27 -39.41 31.70
CA LEU A 3 7.90 -39.41 30.28
C LEU A 3 8.94 -38.58 29.51
N GLY A 4 9.89 -39.25 28.86
CA GLY A 4 10.90 -38.61 28.04
C GLY A 4 10.29 -38.09 26.73
N VAL A 5 10.36 -36.78 26.50
CA VAL A 5 9.97 -36.16 25.23
C VAL A 5 11.03 -36.51 24.18
N LYS A 6 10.66 -37.33 23.19
CA LYS A 6 11.54 -37.70 22.08
C LYS A 6 11.65 -36.53 21.10
N GLN A 7 12.81 -35.88 21.03
CA GLN A 7 13.06 -34.80 20.07
C GLN A 7 13.05 -35.35 18.64
N ARG A 8 12.31 -34.67 17.75
CA ARG A 8 12.21 -34.98 16.32
C ARG A 8 12.75 -33.78 15.53
N LEU A 9 13.69 -34.04 14.63
CA LEU A 9 14.25 -33.04 13.72
C LEU A 9 13.56 -33.15 12.35
N SER A 10 13.18 -32.01 11.79
CA SER A 10 12.65 -31.90 10.43
C SER A 10 13.70 -31.19 9.56
N LEU A 11 14.01 -31.77 8.40
CA LEU A 11 14.85 -31.16 7.37
C LEU A 11 13.99 -30.82 6.15
N LEU A 12 14.15 -29.62 5.62
CA LEU A 12 13.53 -29.15 4.37
C LEU A 12 14.63 -28.96 3.33
N ILE A 13 14.43 -29.52 2.13
CA ILE A 13 15.33 -29.34 0.99
C ILE A 13 14.56 -28.55 -0.06
N GLU A 14 15.13 -27.42 -0.46
CA GLU A 14 14.56 -26.54 -1.48
C GLU A 14 15.11 -26.91 -2.86
N HIS A 15 14.24 -26.92 -3.87
CA HIS A 15 14.60 -27.11 -5.26
C HIS A 15 14.03 -25.98 -6.11
N SER A 16 14.83 -25.40 -7.01
CA SER A 16 14.36 -24.36 -7.92
C SER A 16 13.45 -24.96 -8.99
N LYS A 17 12.30 -24.32 -9.23
CA LYS A 17 11.35 -24.65 -10.31
C LYS A 17 11.09 -23.40 -11.15
N THR A 18 10.97 -23.55 -12.47
CA THR A 18 10.45 -22.50 -13.34
C THR A 18 8.98 -22.27 -13.01
N TRP A 19 8.57 -21.01 -12.85
CA TRP A 19 7.19 -20.66 -12.51
C TRP A 19 6.22 -21.00 -13.65
N GLU A 20 5.07 -21.58 -13.28
CA GLU A 20 3.94 -21.80 -14.17
C GLU A 20 2.66 -21.17 -13.60
N LYS A 21 1.66 -20.94 -14.47
CA LYS A 21 0.38 -20.37 -14.04
C LYS A 21 -0.29 -21.33 -13.05
N GLY A 22 -0.48 -20.86 -11.82
CA GLY A 22 -0.99 -21.65 -10.70
C GLY A 22 0.04 -21.86 -9.60
N ASP A 23 1.33 -21.64 -9.87
CA ASP A 23 2.38 -21.65 -8.86
C ASP A 23 2.41 -20.33 -8.08
N GLU A 24 2.82 -20.40 -6.81
CA GLU A 24 3.10 -19.21 -6.02
C GLU A 24 4.35 -18.48 -6.56
N PRO A 25 4.25 -17.19 -6.93
CA PRO A 25 5.39 -16.44 -7.45
C PRO A 25 6.34 -16.03 -6.32
N TYR A 26 7.53 -16.65 -6.29
CA TYR A 26 8.56 -16.40 -5.28
C TYR A 26 9.51 -15.24 -5.64
N TYR A 27 10.05 -15.23 -6.87
CA TYR A 27 11.06 -14.26 -7.31
C TYR A 27 10.64 -13.56 -8.60
N PRO A 28 10.74 -12.22 -8.67
CA PRO A 28 10.54 -11.51 -9.92
C PRO A 28 11.68 -11.81 -10.90
N VAL A 29 11.33 -11.97 -12.17
CA VAL A 29 12.31 -12.20 -13.24
C VAL A 29 12.58 -10.86 -13.93
N ASN A 30 13.70 -10.24 -13.57
CA ASN A 30 14.08 -8.93 -14.08
C ASN A 30 14.65 -9.06 -15.51
N ASN A 31 13.81 -8.84 -16.51
CA ASN A 31 14.20 -8.75 -17.91
C ASN A 31 13.41 -7.63 -18.61
N ASP A 32 13.86 -7.20 -19.79
CA ASP A 32 13.26 -6.05 -20.49
C ASP A 32 11.79 -6.25 -20.81
N ARG A 33 11.40 -7.46 -21.23
CA ARG A 33 10.00 -7.83 -21.52
C ARG A 33 9.12 -7.64 -20.29
N ASN A 34 9.53 -8.21 -19.15
CA ASN A 34 8.78 -8.17 -17.90
C ASN A 34 8.75 -6.75 -17.31
N ASN A 35 9.85 -6.01 -17.43
CA ASN A 35 9.93 -4.62 -16.99
C ASN A 35 9.00 -3.73 -17.82
N HIS A 36 8.92 -3.96 -19.14
CA HIS A 36 7.99 -3.24 -20.01
C HIS A 36 6.54 -3.57 -19.66
N LEU A 37 6.23 -4.85 -19.45
CA LEU A 37 4.91 -5.31 -19.04
C LEU A 37 4.50 -4.72 -17.68
N TYR A 38 5.41 -4.73 -16.70
CA TYR A 38 5.20 -4.12 -15.40
C TYR A 38 4.91 -2.63 -15.51
N LYS A 39 5.64 -1.88 -16.34
CA LYS A 39 5.37 -0.45 -16.58
C LYS A 39 3.95 -0.23 -17.10
N SER A 40 3.47 -1.07 -18.00
CA SER A 40 2.10 -0.99 -18.52
C SER A 40 1.06 -1.25 -17.43
N TYR A 41 1.25 -2.30 -16.62
CA TYR A 41 0.35 -2.56 -15.47
C TYR A 41 0.41 -1.48 -14.41
N LYS A 42 1.59 -0.90 -14.18
CA LYS A 42 1.77 0.18 -13.21
C LYS A 42 0.96 1.42 -13.60
N LYS A 43 0.94 1.77 -14.89
CA LYS A 43 0.06 2.85 -15.39
C LYS A 43 -1.41 2.57 -15.12
N LEU A 44 -1.88 1.37 -15.46
CA LEU A 44 -3.28 0.96 -15.21
C LEU A 44 -3.63 0.94 -13.72
N ALA A 45 -2.67 0.57 -12.87
CA ALA A 45 -2.81 0.58 -11.43
C ALA A 45 -2.92 2.00 -10.87
N ASP A 46 -2.12 2.94 -11.40
CA ASP A 46 -2.13 4.35 -10.99
C ASP A 46 -3.43 5.08 -11.38
N GLU A 47 -4.17 4.55 -12.37
CA GLU A 47 -5.51 5.03 -12.75
C GLU A 47 -6.61 4.58 -11.76
N GLN A 48 -6.35 3.58 -10.89
CA GLN A 48 -7.32 3.09 -9.91
C GLN A 48 -7.29 3.96 -8.65
N GLY A 49 -8.13 5.01 -8.61
CA GLY A 49 -8.09 6.02 -7.53
C GLY A 49 -8.47 5.57 -6.12
N ASN A 50 -8.95 4.32 -5.95
CA ASN A 50 -9.37 3.76 -4.66
C ASN A 50 -8.65 2.46 -4.30
N VAL A 51 -7.59 2.10 -5.03
CA VAL A 51 -6.84 0.85 -4.81
C VAL A 51 -5.36 1.16 -4.64
N ILE A 52 -4.76 0.66 -3.56
CA ILE A 52 -3.33 0.80 -3.30
C ILE A 52 -2.66 -0.55 -3.62
N PHE A 53 -1.85 -0.57 -4.67
CA PHE A 53 -1.05 -1.74 -5.03
C PHE A 53 0.29 -1.70 -4.28
N GLY A 54 0.55 -2.72 -3.45
CA GLY A 54 1.74 -2.77 -2.60
C GLY A 54 2.35 -4.17 -2.46
N GLY A 55 3.45 -4.24 -1.70
CA GLY A 55 4.15 -5.49 -1.39
C GLY A 55 4.94 -6.08 -2.56
N ARG A 56 5.44 -7.31 -2.38
CA ARG A 56 6.30 -8.02 -3.38
C ARG A 56 5.61 -8.14 -4.75
N LEU A 57 4.34 -8.56 -4.73
CA LEU A 57 3.59 -8.85 -5.94
C LEU A 57 3.02 -7.59 -6.58
N GLY A 58 2.46 -6.65 -5.79
CA GLY A 58 1.91 -5.40 -6.32
C GLY A 58 2.97 -4.45 -6.89
N HIS A 59 4.19 -4.50 -6.37
CA HIS A 59 5.31 -3.70 -6.91
C HIS A 59 6.20 -4.45 -7.91
N TYR A 60 5.98 -5.74 -8.14
CA TYR A 60 6.88 -6.59 -8.93
C TYR A 60 8.35 -6.44 -8.51
N ARG A 61 8.61 -6.53 -7.20
CA ARG A 61 9.93 -6.33 -6.61
C ARG A 61 10.20 -7.36 -5.54
N TYR A 62 11.44 -7.81 -5.45
CA TYR A 62 11.90 -8.60 -4.31
C TYR A 62 12.05 -7.66 -3.11
N TYR A 63 11.48 -8.05 -1.97
CA TYR A 63 11.61 -7.36 -0.71
C TYR A 63 12.00 -8.34 0.38
N ASP A 64 12.97 -7.94 1.20
CA ASP A 64 13.16 -8.54 2.51
C ASP A 64 12.04 -8.11 3.47
N MET A 65 11.84 -8.87 4.56
CA MET A 65 10.77 -8.62 5.53
C MET A 65 10.75 -7.18 6.06
N HIS A 66 11.93 -6.62 6.40
CA HIS A 66 12.03 -5.26 6.92
C HIS A 66 11.65 -4.20 5.86
N GLN A 67 11.97 -4.45 4.59
CA GLN A 67 11.66 -3.52 3.50
C GLN A 67 10.17 -3.46 3.25
N VAL A 68 9.48 -4.61 3.20
CA VAL A 68 8.03 -4.63 2.97
C VAL A 68 7.27 -3.99 4.14
N ILE A 69 7.72 -4.20 5.38
CA ILE A 69 7.17 -3.53 6.55
C ILE A 69 7.38 -2.01 6.44
N GLY A 70 8.59 -1.56 6.10
CA GLY A 70 8.90 -0.14 5.93
C GLY A 70 8.02 0.52 4.85
N VAL A 71 7.88 -0.13 3.70
CA VAL A 71 7.03 0.35 2.59
C VAL A 71 5.56 0.42 3.01
N ALA A 72 5.05 -0.58 3.73
CA ALA A 72 3.67 -0.57 4.21
C ALA A 72 3.41 0.57 5.20
N LEU A 73 4.30 0.77 6.18
CA LEU A 73 4.18 1.86 7.15
C LEU A 73 4.26 3.24 6.49
N GLN A 74 5.16 3.41 5.51
CA GLN A 74 5.26 4.64 4.74
C GLN A 74 3.99 4.90 3.91
N CYS A 75 3.43 3.86 3.30
CA CYS A 75 2.18 3.96 2.56
C CYS A 75 1.04 4.47 3.43
N VAL A 76 0.86 3.87 4.62
CA VAL A 76 -0.18 4.29 5.57
C VAL A 76 0.02 5.75 6.00
N ARG A 77 1.27 6.15 6.27
CA ARG A 77 1.59 7.53 6.64
C ARG A 77 1.17 8.52 5.54
N ASN A 78 1.54 8.25 4.29
CA ASN A 78 1.21 9.10 3.16
C ASN A 78 -0.30 9.27 2.98
N GLU A 79 -1.06 8.19 3.14
CA GLU A 79 -2.53 8.24 3.06
C GLU A 79 -3.13 9.09 4.18
N LEU A 80 -2.70 8.87 5.42
CA LEU A 80 -3.18 9.65 6.57
C LEU A 80 -2.85 11.13 6.43
N ASP A 81 -1.65 11.47 5.93
CA ASP A 81 -1.25 12.85 5.69
C ASP A 81 -2.12 13.51 4.60
N SER A 82 -2.44 12.78 3.52
CA SER A 82 -3.36 13.21 2.47
C SER A 82 -4.76 13.51 3.02
N TYR A 83 -5.30 12.64 3.89
CA TYR A 83 -6.58 12.88 4.56
C TYR A 83 -6.54 14.11 5.47
N SER A 84 -5.47 14.28 6.26
CA SER A 84 -5.31 15.45 7.14
C SER A 84 -5.32 16.76 6.36
N MET A 85 -4.65 16.80 5.20
CA MET A 85 -4.64 17.98 4.32
C MET A 85 -6.02 18.29 3.75
N LYS A 86 -6.74 17.27 3.26
CA LYS A 86 -8.12 17.43 2.73
C LYS A 86 -9.06 17.99 3.80
N ILE A 87 -8.98 17.47 5.03
CA ILE A 87 -9.80 17.95 6.16
C ILE A 87 -9.48 19.41 6.46
N LYS A 88 -8.20 19.78 6.61
CA LYS A 88 -7.79 21.17 6.88
C LYS A 88 -8.25 22.14 5.80
N GLU A 89 -8.19 21.75 4.53
CA GLU A 89 -8.66 22.57 3.42
C GLU A 89 -10.18 22.78 3.45
N GLN A 90 -10.95 21.72 3.74
CA GLN A 90 -12.39 21.81 3.89
C GLN A 90 -12.78 22.73 5.06
N THR A 91 -12.12 22.60 6.22
CA THR A 91 -12.36 23.48 7.37
C THR A 91 -12.04 24.94 7.03
N ARG A 92 -10.95 25.21 6.32
CA ARG A 92 -10.60 26.57 5.86
C ARG A 92 -11.66 27.15 4.92
N LYS A 93 -12.15 26.36 3.97
CA LYS A 93 -13.22 26.77 3.04
C LYS A 93 -14.53 27.06 3.77
N LEU A 94 -14.90 26.23 4.76
CA LEU A 94 -16.09 26.45 5.59
C LEU A 94 -15.95 27.72 6.45
N ALA A 95 -14.80 27.94 7.08
CA ALA A 95 -14.54 29.14 7.87
C ALA A 95 -14.59 30.43 7.01
N ALA A 96 -14.01 30.40 5.81
CA ALA A 96 -14.10 31.50 4.85
C ALA A 96 -15.52 31.68 4.26
N GLY A 97 -16.31 30.61 4.23
CA GLY A 97 -17.71 30.62 3.81
C GLY A 97 -18.64 31.29 4.81
N CYS A 98 -18.39 31.11 6.11
CA CYS A 98 -19.25 31.64 7.18
C CYS A 98 -19.21 33.18 7.26
N SER A 99 -18.10 33.81 6.87
CA SER A 99 -17.94 35.27 6.93
C SER A 99 -18.80 36.07 5.92
N LYS A 100 -19.44 35.41 4.95
CA LYS A 100 -20.23 36.06 3.89
C LYS A 100 -21.75 35.93 4.07
N HIS A 101 -22.18 35.47 5.25
CA HIS A 101 -23.61 35.41 5.63
C HIS A 101 -23.91 36.09 6.98
N CYS A 102 -23.00 36.93 7.48
CA CYS A 102 -23.16 37.67 8.73
C CYS A 102 -22.97 39.18 8.52
N PHE A 103 -23.76 39.80 7.64
CA PHE A 103 -24.00 41.25 7.71
C PHE A 103 -25.32 41.62 7.01
N GLU A 104 -26.44 41.20 7.59
CA GLU A 104 -27.71 41.93 7.54
C GLU A 104 -28.32 41.80 8.93
N VAL A 105 -27.73 42.51 9.89
CA VAL A 105 -28.45 42.87 11.11
C VAL A 105 -29.28 44.08 10.73
N ALA A 106 -30.57 43.85 10.52
CA ALA A 106 -31.55 44.91 10.26
C ALA A 106 -31.66 45.79 11.51
N ASP A 107 -31.00 46.95 11.48
CA ASP A 107 -31.36 48.08 12.32
C ASP A 107 -32.76 48.55 11.88
N GLY A 108 -33.76 48.28 12.71
CA GLY A 108 -35.16 48.62 12.44
C GLY A 108 -35.90 48.95 13.73
N SER A 109 -35.62 50.14 14.25
CA SER A 109 -36.46 50.91 15.18
C SER A 109 -37.81 51.30 14.59
#